data_AF-A0A2I0VAG6-F1
#
_entry.id   AF-A0A2I0VAG6-F1
#
_cell.length_a   1.000
_cell.length_b   1.000
_cell.length_c   1.000
_cell.angle_alpha   90.00
_cell.angle_beta   90.00
_cell.angle_gamma   90.00
#
_symmetry.space_group_name_H-M   'P 1'
#
loop_
_entity.id
_entity.type
_entity.pdbx_description
1 polymer ?
#
loop_
_entity_poly.entity_id
_entity_poly.type
_entity_poly.pdbx_seq_one_letter_code
_entity_poly.pdbx_strand_id
1 'polypeptide(L)'
;MRHLKILEGELGEKLYFNGDSFGYLDIALITFSCWIHTYETFGGFSVKKECPKLMTWVRRCMERESVAKTLPSPLQVYQIACLVKKKLGFE
;
A
#
# COMPACT_ATOMS: atom_id res chain seq x y z
N MET A 1 6.10 -10.76 -1.50
CA MET A 1 7.24 -9.90 -1.88
C MET A 1 7.49 -9.83 -3.39
N ARG A 2 7.55 -10.96 -4.13
CA ARG A 2 7.79 -10.98 -5.60
C ARG A 2 6.95 -9.97 -6.40
N HIS A 3 5.65 -9.91 -6.17
CA HIS A 3 4.76 -9.01 -6.91
C HIS A 3 5.04 -7.52 -6.63
N LEU A 4 5.41 -7.16 -5.40
CA LEU A 4 5.78 -5.77 -5.07
C LEU A 4 7.06 -5.36 -5.80
N LYS A 5 8.05 -6.25 -5.92
CA LYS A 5 9.28 -5.97 -6.67
C LYS A 5 9.03 -5.79 -8.17
N ILE A 6 8.06 -6.51 -8.74
CA ILE A 6 7.62 -6.28 -10.13
C ILE A 6 7.02 -4.88 -10.25
N LEU A 7 6.06 -4.53 -9.38
CA LEU A 7 5.44 -3.20 -9.39
C LEU A 7 6.45 -2.07 -9.18
N GLU A 8 7.45 -2.28 -8.32
CA GLU A 8 8.52 -1.31 -8.11
C GLU A 8 9.42 -1.15 -9.33
N GLY A 9 9.74 -2.25 -10.03
CA GLY A 9 10.45 -2.21 -11.29
C GLY A 9 9.67 -1.46 -12.37
N GLU A 10 8.36 -1.73 -12.49
CA GLU A 10 7.47 -1.03 -13.41
C GLU A 10 7.31 0.45 -13.08
N LEU A 11 7.29 0.81 -11.80
CA LEU A 11 7.30 2.22 -11.37
C LEU A 11 8.62 2.89 -11.76
N GLY A 12 9.76 2.22 -11.53
CA GLY A 12 11.08 2.73 -11.87
C GLY A 12 11.36 4.08 -11.20
N GLU A 13 11.74 5.08 -12.01
CA GLU A 13 11.94 6.47 -11.57
C GLU A 13 10.73 7.38 -11.82
N LYS A 14 9.61 6.84 -12.32
CA LYS A 14 8.43 7.63 -12.61
C LYS A 14 7.79 8.16 -11.32
N LEU A 15 7.16 9.33 -11.41
CA LEU A 15 6.40 9.89 -10.27
C LEU A 15 5.18 9.04 -9.95
N TYR A 16 4.54 8.52 -10.98
CA TYR A 16 3.35 7.68 -10.95
C TYR A 16 3.48 6.56 -11.98
N PHE A 17 2.61 5.56 -11.94
CA PHE A 17 2.65 4.46 -12.91
C PHE A 17 2.43 4.95 -14.35
N ASN A 18 1.65 6.02 -14.53
CA ASN A 18 1.42 6.71 -15.80
C ASN A 18 2.43 7.84 -16.09
N GLY A 19 3.67 7.73 -15.58
CA GLY A 19 4.72 8.73 -15.79
C GLY A 19 4.59 9.90 -14.81
N ASP A 20 4.28 11.09 -15.32
CA ASP A 20 4.22 12.33 -14.52
C ASP A 20 2.81 12.63 -13.99
N SER A 21 1.80 11.86 -14.42
CA SER A 21 0.40 12.06 -14.04
C SER A 21 -0.13 10.88 -13.23
N PHE A 22 -0.98 11.18 -12.23
CA PHE A 22 -1.69 10.16 -11.46
C PHE A 22 -2.76 9.51 -12.33
N GLY A 23 -2.65 8.20 -12.59
CA GLY A 23 -3.46 7.50 -13.58
C GLY A 23 -4.21 6.29 -13.03
N TYR A 24 -4.76 5.49 -13.95
CA TYR A 24 -5.59 4.33 -13.63
C TYR A 24 -4.92 3.34 -12.68
N LEU A 25 -3.66 2.96 -12.97
CA LEU A 25 -2.96 1.99 -12.15
C LEU A 25 -2.63 2.55 -10.76
N ASP A 26 -2.37 3.85 -10.65
CA ASP A 26 -2.18 4.49 -9.35
C ASP A 26 -3.45 4.46 -8.51
N ILE A 27 -4.61 4.75 -9.12
CA ILE A 27 -5.93 4.67 -8.47
C ILE A 27 -6.20 3.25 -7.98
N ALA A 28 -5.96 2.24 -8.82
CA ALA A 28 -6.19 0.85 -8.46
C ALA A 28 -5.28 0.41 -7.29
N LEU A 29 -3.99 0.72 -7.37
CA LEU A 29 -2.99 0.22 -6.42
C LEU A 29 -2.97 0.99 -5.10
N ILE A 30 -3.28 2.30 -5.09
CA ILE A 30 -3.12 3.10 -3.87
C ILE A 30 -4.09 2.66 -2.78
N THR A 31 -5.20 2.02 -3.14
CA THR A 31 -6.17 1.45 -2.19
C THR A 31 -5.55 0.40 -1.27
N PHE A 32 -4.49 -0.29 -1.70
CA PHE A 32 -3.78 -1.28 -0.88
C PHE A 32 -2.82 -0.64 0.13
N SER A 33 -2.52 0.66 0.01
CA SER A 33 -1.56 1.31 0.89
C SER A 33 -1.99 1.31 2.36
N CYS A 34 -3.30 1.42 2.64
CA CYS A 34 -3.82 1.35 4.00
C CYS A 34 -3.70 -0.06 4.61
N TRP A 35 -3.49 -1.09 3.80
CA TRP A 35 -3.28 -2.48 4.24
C TRP A 35 -1.80 -2.83 4.47
N ILE A 36 -0.85 -1.99 4.04
CA ILE A 36 0.58 -2.27 4.15
C ILE A 36 0.98 -2.62 5.58
N HIS A 37 0.54 -1.81 6.56
CA HIS A 37 0.83 -2.07 7.97
C HIS A 37 0.32 -3.44 8.44
N THR A 38 -0.89 -3.83 8.02
CA THR A 38 -1.46 -5.14 8.32
C THR A 38 -0.62 -6.26 7.72
N TYR A 39 -0.21 -6.12 6.45
CA TYR A 39 0.60 -7.13 5.78
C TYR A 39 2.00 -7.26 6.39
N GLU A 40 2.65 -6.15 6.74
CA GLU A 40 3.95 -6.16 7.43
C GLU A 40 3.83 -6.84 8.80
N THR A 41 2.78 -6.52 9.57
CA THR A 41 2.57 -7.07 10.92
C THR A 41 2.28 -8.57 10.89
N PHE A 42 1.40 -9.03 10.00
CA PHE A 42 1.07 -10.46 9.89
C PHE A 42 2.14 -11.28 9.17
N GLY A 43 2.86 -10.67 8.23
CA GLY A 43 3.84 -11.36 7.39
C GLY A 43 5.29 -11.26 7.87
N GLY A 44 5.58 -10.43 8.87
CA GLY A 44 6.93 -10.28 9.43
C GLY A 44 7.96 -9.71 8.45
N PHE A 45 7.53 -8.87 7.49
CA PHE A 45 8.41 -8.25 6.51
C PHE A 45 8.29 -6.72 6.54
N SER A 46 9.16 -6.02 5.81
CA SER A 46 9.03 -4.57 5.63
C SER A 46 9.03 -4.16 4.15
N VAL A 47 7.93 -3.58 3.69
CA VAL A 47 7.82 -3.01 2.34
C VAL A 47 8.79 -1.85 2.19
N LYS A 48 9.01 -1.04 3.22
CA LYS A 48 9.98 0.07 3.15
C LYS A 48 11.41 -0.41 2.90
N LYS A 49 11.81 -1.55 3.47
CA LYS A 49 13.15 -2.12 3.26
C LYS A 49 13.28 -2.81 1.91
N GLU A 50 12.27 -3.58 1.53
CA GLU A 50 12.31 -4.40 0.32
C GLU A 50 11.96 -3.64 -0.95
N CYS A 51 11.08 -2.63 -0.83
CA CYS A 51 10.52 -1.83 -1.90
C CYS A 51 10.44 -0.33 -1.57
N PRO A 52 11.59 0.35 -1.38
CA PRO A 52 11.63 1.73 -0.94
C PRO A 52 10.98 2.72 -1.91
N LYS A 53 11.06 2.50 -3.24
CA LYS A 53 10.47 3.42 -4.23
C LYS A 53 8.96 3.36 -4.23
N LEU A 54 8.40 2.16 -4.04
CA LEU A 54 6.95 2.01 -3.83
C LEU A 54 6.49 2.77 -2.59
N MET A 55 7.24 2.72 -1.48
CA MET A 55 6.88 3.50 -0.29
C MET A 55 6.98 5.01 -0.51
N THR A 56 7.92 5.47 -1.33
CA THR A 56 7.99 6.88 -1.76
C THR A 56 6.78 7.26 -2.62
N TRP A 57 6.38 6.39 -3.54
CA TRP A 57 5.17 6.57 -4.35
C TRP A 57 3.91 6.61 -3.47
N VAL A 58 3.76 5.71 -2.49
CA VAL A 58 2.64 5.74 -1.53
C VAL A 58 2.57 7.09 -0.82
N ARG A 59 3.69 7.61 -0.30
CA ARG A 59 3.72 8.92 0.38
C ARG A 59 3.26 10.05 -0.55
N ARG A 60 3.79 10.08 -1.77
CA ARG A 60 3.40 11.07 -2.78
C ARG A 60 1.91 11.00 -3.11
N CYS A 61 1.37 9.80 -3.29
CA CYS A 61 -0.07 9.63 -3.54
C CYS A 61 -0.94 10.11 -2.37
N MET A 62 -0.47 9.95 -1.12
CA MET A 62 -1.17 10.43 0.08
C MET A 62 -1.17 11.96 0.22
N GLU A 63 -0.30 12.69 -0.48
CA GLU A 63 -0.37 14.16 -0.55
C GLU A 63 -1.58 14.65 -1.37
N ARG A 64 -2.18 13.77 -2.19
CA ARG A 64 -3.41 14.09 -2.92
C ARG A 64 -4.60 14.03 -1.98
N GLU A 65 -5.31 15.15 -1.86
CA GLU A 65 -6.49 15.26 -1.00
C GLU A 65 -7.54 14.18 -1.29
N SER A 66 -7.76 13.85 -2.57
CA SER A 66 -8.71 12.80 -2.98
C SER A 66 -8.31 11.41 -2.47
N VAL A 67 -7.02 11.11 -2.34
CA VAL A 67 -6.55 9.83 -1.79
C VAL A 67 -6.65 9.86 -0.27
N ALA A 68 -6.13 10.92 0.35
CA ALA A 68 -6.09 11.06 1.81
C ALA A 68 -7.48 11.03 2.45
N LYS A 69 -8.49 11.61 1.80
CA LYS A 69 -9.87 11.61 2.30
C LYS A 69 -10.61 10.28 2.09
N THR A 70 -10.18 9.46 1.14
CA THR A 70 -10.87 8.21 0.79
C THR A 70 -10.37 7.02 1.60
N LEU A 71 -9.07 6.95 1.90
CA LEU A 71 -8.49 5.78 2.55
C LEU A 71 -8.59 5.84 4.07
N PRO A 72 -9.02 4.75 4.75
CA PRO A 72 -8.98 4.66 6.21
C PRO A 72 -7.54 4.65 6.72
N SER A 73 -7.36 4.96 8.01
CA SER A 73 -6.04 4.88 8.61
C SER A 73 -5.53 3.42 8.64
N PRO A 74 -4.21 3.19 8.49
CA PRO A 74 -3.66 1.83 8.53
C PRO A 74 -3.97 1.07 9.83
N LEU A 75 -4.09 1.78 10.95
CA LEU A 75 -4.43 1.20 12.25
C LEU A 75 -5.88 0.68 12.28
N GLN A 76 -6.84 1.43 11.73
CA GLN A 76 -8.23 0.98 11.64
C GLN A 76 -8.35 -0.28 10.78
N VAL A 77 -7.63 -0.32 9.66
CA VAL A 77 -7.59 -1.51 8.79
C VAL A 77 -7.00 -2.71 9.52
N TYR A 78 -5.89 -2.52 10.25
CA TYR A 78 -5.29 -3.57 11.07
C TYR A 78 -6.25 -4.11 12.14
N GLN A 79 -6.95 -3.22 12.85
CA GLN A 79 -7.95 -3.62 13.86
C GLN A 79 -9.07 -4.47 13.24
N ILE A 80 -9.60 -4.05 12.09
CA ILE A 80 -10.62 -4.83 11.36
C ILE A 80 -10.06 -6.19 10.96
N ALA A 81 -8.83 -6.24 10.44
CA ALA A 81 -8.18 -7.48 10.04
C ALA A 81 -8.00 -8.44 11.23
N CYS A 82 -7.62 -7.95 12.41
CA CYS A 82 -7.54 -8.74 13.64
C CYS A 82 -8.92 -9.30 14.05
N LEU A 83 -9.99 -8.50 13.94
CA LEU A 83 -11.35 -8.97 14.24
C LEU A 83 -11.80 -10.06 13.27
N VAL A 84 -11.51 -9.90 11.97
CA VAL A 84 -11.82 -10.92 10.94
C VAL A 84 -11.00 -12.18 11.19
N LYS A 85 -9.69 -12.05 11.43
CA LYS A 85 -8.78 -13.16 11.77
C LYS A 85 -9.35 -13.99 12.94
N LYS A 86 -9.74 -13.33 14.03
CA LYS A 86 -10.39 -13.98 15.20
C LYS A 86 -11.71 -14.66 14.84
N LYS A 87 -12.60 -13.99 14.10
CA LYS A 87 -13.91 -14.54 13.72
C LYS A 87 -13.81 -15.78 12.84
N LEU A 88 -12.74 -15.86 12.04
CA LEU A 88 -12.49 -17.00 11.15
C LEU A 88 -11.73 -18.15 11.84
N GLY A 89 -11.35 -18.01 13.12
CA GLY A 89 -10.64 -19.05 13.87
C GLY A 89 -9.17 -19.21 13.49
N PHE A 90 -8.60 -18.24 12.79
CA PHE A 90 -7.15 -18.16 12.60
C PHE A 90 -6.57 -17.47 13.84
N GLU A 91 -6.18 -18.21 14.87
CA GLU A 91 -5.42 -17.65 16.01
C GLU A 91 -3.95 -17.44 15.62
#